data_AF-A0A1H5YJ59-F1
#
_entry.id   AF-A0A1H5YJ59-F1
#
_cell.length_a   1.000
_cell.length_b   1.000
_cell.length_c   1.000
_cell.angle_alpha   90.00
_cell.angle_beta   90.00
_cell.angle_gamma   90.00
#
_symmetry.space_group_name_H-M   'P 1'
#
loop_
_entity.id
_entity.type
_entity.pdbx_description
1 polymer ?
#
loop_
_entity_poly.entity_id
_entity_poly.type
_entity_poly.pdbx_seq_one_letter_code
_entity_poly.pdbx_strand_id
1 'polypeptide(L)'
;MPTNGHEGHDMGQPEGVVAHEAHKIDSEHPGYEIQDVNVGGIITFVAGLCGFLAIFFVFCFLMGKAINTANLKTYTADYGKPNQWTKSLSETGQTPRGQKIESLASNAEMEQRQLSDVANAFPSPRVQTDDGAQDTAELHAREDLLLNYYSTSKDLPPGTIRIPIEKAMELVVERGLPKAPATEAAATKPMFGDSVPTVTAPLTTGFARTGFELQSIEARKERTEVEAEPK
;
A
#
# COMPACT_ATOMS: atom_id res chain seq x y z
N MET A 1 52.53 -82.69 -65.04
CA MET A 1 52.76 -81.79 -66.19
C MET A 1 51.42 -81.14 -66.54
N PRO A 2 51.43 -79.84 -66.89
CA PRO A 2 50.40 -78.83 -66.56
C PRO A 2 49.22 -78.82 -67.54
N THR A 3 48.11 -78.12 -67.27
CA THR A 3 47.88 -76.79 -67.86
C THR A 3 47.14 -75.81 -66.96
N ASN A 4 47.62 -74.57 -66.96
CA ASN A 4 47.08 -73.39 -66.31
C ASN A 4 45.79 -72.86 -66.96
N GLY A 5 44.92 -72.30 -66.11
CA GLY A 5 44.46 -70.91 -66.21
C GLY A 5 43.22 -70.60 -67.05
N HIS A 6 42.18 -70.09 -66.39
CA HIS A 6 41.55 -68.84 -66.84
C HIS A 6 40.83 -68.12 -65.69
N GLU A 7 41.14 -66.84 -65.57
CA GLU A 7 40.52 -65.86 -64.67
C GLU A 7 39.08 -65.58 -65.10
N GLY A 8 38.20 -65.38 -64.12
CA GLY A 8 36.83 -64.94 -64.31
C GLY A 8 36.46 -63.98 -63.20
N HIS A 9 36.73 -62.70 -63.42
CA HIS A 9 36.15 -61.58 -62.69
C HIS A 9 34.65 -61.51 -63.02
N ASP A 10 33.77 -61.40 -62.02
CA ASP A 10 33.05 -60.14 -61.71
C ASP A 10 31.63 -60.30 -61.13
N MET A 11 31.31 -59.31 -60.27
CA MET A 11 30.02 -58.79 -59.80
C MET A 11 29.13 -59.64 -58.89
N GLY A 12 28.92 -59.15 -57.66
CA GLY A 12 27.56 -59.20 -57.13
C GLY A 12 27.29 -59.10 -55.63
N GLN A 13 28.19 -58.59 -54.78
CA GLN A 13 27.76 -58.14 -53.46
C GLN A 13 28.51 -56.87 -53.06
N PRO A 14 27.81 -55.75 -52.77
CA PRO A 14 28.45 -54.47 -52.48
C PRO A 14 29.16 -54.52 -51.14
N GLU A 15 30.45 -54.85 -51.18
CA GLU A 15 31.44 -54.48 -50.17
C GLU A 15 31.49 -52.94 -50.12
N GLY A 16 31.00 -52.36 -49.03
CA GLY A 16 31.01 -50.92 -48.88
C GLY A 16 30.15 -50.35 -47.78
N VAL A 17 29.81 -51.12 -46.74
CA VAL A 17 29.39 -50.50 -45.48
C VAL A 17 30.67 -50.24 -44.69
N VAL A 18 31.38 -49.18 -45.05
CA VAL A 18 32.42 -48.63 -44.17
C VAL A 18 31.65 -48.17 -42.93
N ALA A 19 31.78 -48.93 -41.84
CA ALA A 19 31.34 -48.47 -40.54
C ALA A 19 32.01 -47.12 -40.32
N HIS A 20 31.23 -46.03 -40.25
CA HIS A 20 31.78 -44.74 -39.85
C HIS A 20 32.40 -44.96 -38.47
N GLU A 21 33.74 -44.93 -38.41
CA GLU A 21 34.45 -44.97 -37.14
C GLU A 21 33.87 -43.86 -36.26
N ALA A 22 33.41 -44.25 -35.07
CA ALA A 22 32.90 -43.31 -34.09
C ALA A 22 34.01 -42.28 -33.83
N HIS A 23 33.75 -41.02 -34.17
CA HIS A 23 34.68 -39.91 -34.02
C HIS A 23 35.17 -39.88 -32.57
N LYS A 24 36.41 -40.32 -32.32
CA LYS A 24 37.02 -40.23 -30.99
C LYS A 24 37.32 -38.77 -30.72
N ILE A 25 36.72 -38.24 -29.66
CA ILE A 25 36.96 -36.87 -29.20
C ILE A 25 38.06 -36.96 -28.16
N ASP A 26 39.30 -36.81 -28.60
CA ASP A 26 40.49 -36.83 -27.75
C ASP A 26 41.04 -35.41 -27.60
N SER A 27 41.83 -35.14 -26.54
CA SER A 27 42.39 -33.79 -26.29
C SER A 27 43.27 -33.27 -27.45
N GLU A 28 43.83 -34.17 -28.26
CA GLU A 28 44.61 -33.84 -29.46
C GLU A 28 43.75 -33.69 -30.72
N HIS A 29 42.51 -34.20 -30.72
CA HIS A 29 41.58 -34.14 -31.84
C HIS A 29 40.19 -33.71 -31.35
N PRO A 30 40.00 -32.41 -31.04
CA PRO A 30 38.78 -31.91 -30.41
C PRO A 30 37.53 -31.94 -31.30
N GLY A 31 37.65 -32.38 -32.55
CA GLY A 31 36.58 -32.33 -33.54
C GLY A 31 36.32 -30.93 -34.11
N TYR A 32 37.20 -29.96 -33.88
CA TYR A 32 37.18 -28.63 -34.50
C TYR A 32 38.59 -28.22 -34.96
N GLU A 33 38.67 -27.45 -36.05
CA GLU A 33 39.92 -27.00 -36.66
C GLU A 33 40.59 -25.91 -35.81
N ILE A 34 41.83 -26.17 -35.37
CA ILE A 34 42.60 -25.27 -34.47
C ILE A 34 43.60 -24.42 -35.28
N GLN A 35 43.79 -24.71 -36.57
CA GLN A 35 44.92 -24.23 -37.37
C GLN A 35 44.66 -22.89 -38.08
N ASP A 36 43.40 -22.56 -38.38
CA ASP A 36 43.04 -21.39 -39.20
C ASP A 36 42.47 -20.20 -38.39
N VAL A 37 42.58 -20.25 -37.06
CA VAL A 37 41.98 -19.22 -36.22
C VAL A 37 42.85 -17.96 -36.16
N ASN A 38 42.35 -16.85 -36.70
CA ASN A 38 43.04 -15.56 -36.61
C ASN A 38 42.89 -14.97 -35.20
N VAL A 39 43.85 -15.32 -34.32
CA VAL A 39 43.92 -14.85 -32.93
C VAL A 39 43.89 -13.32 -32.85
N GLY A 40 44.54 -12.62 -33.78
CA GLY A 40 44.51 -11.15 -33.85
C GLY A 40 43.12 -10.60 -34.14
N GLY A 41 42.35 -11.27 -35.00
CA GLY A 41 40.95 -10.95 -35.28
C GLY A 41 40.05 -11.20 -34.06
N ILE A 42 40.27 -12.30 -33.33
CA ILE A 42 39.50 -12.59 -32.11
C ILE A 42 39.76 -11.56 -31.02
N ILE A 43 41.02 -11.17 -30.80
CA ILE A 43 41.36 -10.18 -29.76
C ILE A 43 40.73 -8.82 -30.08
N THR A 44 40.78 -8.38 -31.33
CA THR A 44 40.15 -7.11 -31.74
C THR A 44 38.62 -7.18 -31.68
N PHE A 45 38.02 -8.33 -32.03
CA PHE A 45 36.59 -8.57 -31.89
C PHE A 45 36.13 -8.52 -30.42
N VAL A 46 36.85 -9.21 -29.51
CA VAL A 46 36.53 -9.21 -28.07
C VAL A 46 36.74 -7.83 -27.45
N ALA A 47 37.83 -7.13 -27.80
CA ALA A 47 38.06 -5.78 -27.33
C ALA A 47 36.97 -4.80 -27.80
N GLY A 48 36.53 -4.91 -29.07
CA GLY A 48 35.41 -4.14 -29.62
C GLY A 48 34.09 -4.45 -28.93
N LEU A 49 33.79 -5.73 -28.69
CA LEU A 49 32.57 -6.16 -28.00
C LEU A 49 32.53 -5.62 -26.57
N CYS A 50 33.63 -5.74 -25.82
CA CYS A 50 33.74 -5.18 -24.47
C CYS A 50 33.56 -3.65 -24.46
N GLY A 51 34.17 -2.94 -25.41
CA GLY A 51 34.02 -1.50 -25.54
C GLY A 51 32.57 -1.09 -25.83
N PHE A 52 31.90 -1.80 -26.74
CA PHE A 52 30.50 -1.56 -27.06
C PHE A 52 29.59 -1.81 -25.84
N LEU A 53 29.79 -2.90 -25.12
CA LEU A 53 29.02 -3.22 -23.91
C LEU A 53 29.23 -2.16 -22.82
N ALA A 54 30.44 -1.64 -22.65
CA ALA A 54 30.73 -0.58 -21.69
C ALA A 54 30.00 0.73 -22.04
N ILE A 55 30.04 1.15 -23.32
CA ILE A 55 29.33 2.34 -23.79
C ILE A 55 27.82 2.18 -23.66
N PHE A 56 27.29 1.02 -24.05
CA PHE A 56 25.87 0.71 -23.94
C PHE A 56 25.41 0.70 -22.48
N PHE A 57 26.21 0.11 -21.58
CA PHE A 57 25.95 0.13 -20.14
C PHE A 57 25.90 1.56 -19.59
N VAL A 58 26.87 2.41 -19.93
CA VAL A 58 26.88 3.81 -19.50
C VAL A 58 25.67 4.56 -20.06
N PHE A 59 25.32 4.35 -21.33
CA PHE A 59 24.13 4.96 -21.93
C PHE A 59 22.84 4.53 -21.22
N CYS A 60 22.64 3.23 -20.99
CA CYS A 60 21.49 2.71 -20.24
C CYS A 60 21.47 3.21 -18.80
N PHE A 61 22.63 3.32 -18.14
CA PHE A 61 22.74 3.86 -16.79
C PHE A 61 22.36 5.33 -16.72
N LEU A 62 22.86 6.15 -17.65
CA LEU A 62 22.53 7.58 -17.73
C LEU A 62 21.05 7.79 -18.07
N MET A 63 20.52 7.04 -19.04
CA MET A 63 19.10 7.09 -19.42
C MET A 63 18.20 6.61 -18.27
N GLY A 64 18.55 5.51 -17.61
CA GLY A 64 17.84 4.99 -16.45
C GLY A 64 17.84 5.98 -15.28
N LYS A 65 18.97 6.65 -15.02
CA LYS A 65 19.03 7.75 -14.05
C LYS A 65 18.16 8.92 -14.47
N ALA A 66 18.20 9.33 -15.74
CA ALA A 66 17.40 10.45 -16.23
C ALA A 66 15.90 10.19 -16.05
N ILE A 67 15.41 9.01 -16.47
CA ILE A 67 14.02 8.58 -16.31
C ILE A 67 13.64 8.51 -14.83
N ASN A 68 14.47 7.91 -13.97
CA ASN A 68 14.20 7.82 -12.54
C ASN A 68 14.13 9.22 -11.88
N THR A 69 15.04 10.13 -12.25
CA THR A 69 15.02 11.51 -11.73
C THR A 69 13.84 12.33 -12.26
N ALA A 70 13.43 12.12 -13.51
CA ALA A 70 12.29 12.81 -14.10
C ALA A 70 10.98 12.35 -13.47
N ASN A 71 10.79 11.03 -13.30
CA ASN A 71 9.63 10.46 -12.63
C ASN A 71 9.53 10.89 -11.16
N LEU A 72 10.66 11.00 -10.46
CA LEU A 72 10.66 11.51 -9.09
C LEU A 72 10.24 12.99 -9.05
N LYS A 73 10.71 13.80 -10.01
CA LYS A 73 10.39 15.22 -10.08
C LYS A 73 8.90 15.46 -10.38
N THR A 74 8.34 14.73 -11.35
CA THR A 74 6.89 14.80 -11.67
C THR A 74 6.06 14.32 -10.50
N TYR A 75 6.41 13.19 -9.89
CA TYR A 75 5.70 12.65 -8.73
C TYR A 75 5.69 13.63 -7.54
N THR A 76 6.83 14.27 -7.24
CA THR A 76 6.92 15.25 -6.16
C THR A 76 6.19 16.56 -6.44
N ALA A 77 5.98 16.91 -7.71
CA ALA A 77 5.27 18.11 -8.12
C ALA A 77 3.75 17.94 -7.98
N ASP A 78 3.22 16.76 -8.34
CA ASP A 78 1.79 16.48 -8.31
C ASP A 78 1.29 15.97 -6.93
N TYR A 79 2.11 15.19 -6.21
CA TYR A 79 1.69 14.51 -4.97
C TYR A 79 2.45 14.97 -3.70
N GLY A 80 3.35 15.94 -3.83
CA GLY A 80 4.21 16.36 -2.73
C GLY A 80 5.30 15.34 -2.39
N LYS A 81 6.15 15.65 -1.41
CA LYS A 81 7.27 14.77 -1.01
C LYS A 81 6.72 13.42 -0.55
N PRO A 82 7.27 12.28 -1.01
CA PRO A 82 6.78 10.96 -0.62
C PRO A 82 6.82 10.81 0.90
N ASN A 83 5.64 10.75 1.50
CA ASN A 83 5.47 10.51 2.92
C ASN A 83 5.67 9.00 3.19
N GLN A 84 5.69 8.61 4.46
CA GLN A 84 5.96 7.21 4.80
C GLN A 84 4.89 6.23 4.27
N TRP A 85 3.73 6.74 3.88
CA TRP A 85 2.59 5.97 3.37
C TRP A 85 2.62 5.74 1.86
N THR A 86 3.29 6.60 1.08
CA THR A 86 3.35 6.47 -0.39
C THR A 86 4.58 5.75 -0.93
N LYS A 87 5.64 5.61 -0.13
CA LYS A 87 6.85 4.85 -0.52
C LYS A 87 6.56 3.36 -0.78
N SER A 88 5.55 2.78 -0.16
CA SER A 88 5.20 1.36 -0.31
C SER A 88 4.48 1.04 -1.63
N LEU A 89 3.93 2.04 -2.34
CA LEU A 89 3.01 1.80 -3.46
C LEU A 89 3.67 2.00 -4.84
N SER A 90 4.76 2.76 -4.93
CA SER A 90 5.45 3.03 -6.21
C SER A 90 6.51 1.99 -6.59
N GLU A 91 6.74 0.98 -5.76
CA GLU A 91 7.76 -0.04 -5.96
C GLU A 91 7.10 -1.36 -6.39
N THR A 92 6.60 -1.41 -7.63
CA THR A 92 6.11 -2.66 -8.24
C THR A 92 7.27 -3.67 -8.28
N GLY A 93 7.29 -4.57 -7.30
CA GLY A 93 8.28 -5.64 -7.15
C GLY A 93 9.18 -5.57 -5.92
N GLN A 94 9.02 -4.61 -5.01
CA GLN A 94 9.78 -4.61 -3.74
C GLN A 94 8.85 -4.41 -2.54
N THR A 95 9.10 -5.18 -1.49
CA THR A 95 8.41 -5.03 -0.21
C THR A 95 8.82 -3.70 0.46
N PRO A 96 8.01 -3.13 1.37
CA PRO A 96 8.23 -1.80 1.99
C PRO A 96 9.56 -1.56 2.75
N ARG A 97 10.51 -2.51 2.70
CA ARG A 97 11.77 -2.48 3.45
C ARG A 97 13.04 -2.57 2.58
N GLY A 98 12.93 -2.52 1.25
CA GLY A 98 14.11 -2.55 0.36
C GLY A 98 14.96 -3.82 0.48
N GLN A 99 14.34 -4.95 0.85
CA GLN A 99 15.03 -6.22 0.91
C GLN A 99 14.89 -6.96 -0.41
N LYS A 100 16.05 -7.43 -0.90
CA LYS A 100 16.18 -8.38 -2.01
C LYS A 100 15.17 -9.51 -1.81
N ILE A 101 14.47 -9.91 -2.88
CA ILE A 101 13.53 -11.05 -2.86
C ILE A 101 14.32 -12.31 -2.51
N GLU A 102 14.51 -12.55 -1.21
CA GLU A 102 15.09 -13.75 -0.68
C GLU A 102 13.95 -14.72 -0.38
N SER A 103 14.06 -15.86 -1.03
CA SER A 103 13.17 -17.01 -1.04
C SER A 103 11.87 -16.82 -1.83
N LEU A 104 11.65 -17.80 -2.70
CA LEU A 104 10.33 -18.30 -3.10
C LEU A 104 9.64 -18.84 -1.84
N ALA A 105 9.37 -17.97 -0.86
CA ALA A 105 8.56 -18.32 0.29
C ALA A 105 7.22 -18.81 -0.27
N SER A 106 6.75 -19.95 0.22
CA SER A 106 5.47 -20.48 -0.24
C SER A 106 4.38 -19.42 0.00
N ASN A 107 3.37 -19.36 -0.87
CA ASN A 107 2.26 -18.39 -0.71
C ASN A 107 1.69 -18.42 0.72
N ALA A 108 1.66 -19.60 1.35
CA ALA A 108 1.22 -19.78 2.73
C ALA A 108 2.08 -19.02 3.75
N GLU A 109 3.41 -18.99 3.60
CA GLU A 109 4.30 -18.26 4.50
C GLU A 109 4.14 -16.74 4.35
N MET A 110 3.89 -16.25 3.12
CA MET A 110 3.63 -14.84 2.87
C MET A 110 2.28 -14.41 3.44
N GLU A 111 1.22 -15.20 3.22
CA GLU A 111 -0.11 -14.96 3.79
C GLU A 111 -0.06 -14.94 5.32
N GLN A 112 0.66 -15.87 5.94
CA GLN A 112 0.79 -15.92 7.40
C GLN A 112 1.52 -14.71 7.98
N ARG A 113 2.56 -14.21 7.28
CA ARG A 113 3.22 -12.96 7.67
C ARG A 113 2.29 -11.76 7.54
N GLN A 114 1.55 -11.66 6.43
CA GLN A 114 0.57 -10.57 6.23
C GLN A 114 -0.54 -10.60 7.29
N LEU A 115 -1.07 -11.78 7.62
CA LEU A 115 -2.04 -11.96 8.69
C LEU A 115 -1.48 -11.53 10.06
N SER A 116 -0.21 -11.85 10.34
CA SER A 116 0.44 -11.40 11.57
C SER A 116 0.68 -9.89 11.61
N ASP A 117 1.03 -9.27 10.47
CA ASP A 117 1.22 -7.83 10.36
C ASP A 117 -0.11 -7.09 10.55
N VAL A 118 -1.21 -7.59 9.96
CA VAL A 118 -2.57 -7.05 10.15
C VAL A 118 -3.02 -7.21 11.61
N ALA A 119 -2.80 -8.37 12.23
CA ALA A 119 -3.16 -8.60 13.63
C ALA A 119 -2.37 -7.68 14.60
N ASN A 120 -1.11 -7.35 14.27
CA ASN A 120 -0.31 -6.41 15.03
C ASN A 120 -0.74 -4.95 14.80
N ALA A 121 -1.16 -4.59 13.57
CA ALA A 121 -1.63 -3.25 13.23
C ALA A 121 -3.01 -2.94 13.85
N PHE A 122 -3.88 -3.94 13.96
CA PHE A 122 -5.21 -3.82 14.55
C PHE A 122 -5.28 -4.67 15.82
N PRO A 123 -4.81 -4.15 16.96
CA PRO A 123 -4.95 -4.86 18.22
C PRO A 123 -6.43 -5.20 18.44
N SER A 124 -6.70 -6.41 18.93
CA SER A 124 -8.06 -6.89 19.18
C SER A 124 -8.84 -5.85 20.01
N PRO A 125 -10.11 -5.55 19.66
CA PRO A 125 -10.91 -4.59 20.39
C PRO A 125 -10.93 -4.95 21.88
N ARG A 126 -10.40 -4.06 22.71
CA ARG A 126 -10.38 -4.24 24.16
C ARG A 126 -11.59 -3.53 24.73
N VAL A 127 -12.36 -4.25 25.53
CA VAL A 127 -13.39 -3.63 26.38
C VAL A 127 -12.66 -2.85 27.47
N GLN A 128 -13.03 -1.58 27.67
CA GLN A 128 -12.54 -0.80 28.80
C GLN A 128 -13.12 -1.42 30.08
N THR A 129 -12.27 -2.02 30.91
CA THR A 129 -12.70 -2.76 32.13
C THR A 129 -12.66 -1.94 33.40
N ASP A 130 -11.90 -0.84 33.41
CA ASP A 130 -11.54 -0.14 34.64
C ASP A 130 -12.63 0.87 35.03
N ASP A 131 -12.93 1.88 34.20
CA ASP A 131 -13.83 2.97 34.63
C ASP A 131 -14.54 3.69 33.47
N GLY A 132 -14.99 2.96 32.45
CA GLY A 132 -15.62 3.57 31.26
C GLY A 132 -16.80 4.51 31.57
N ALA A 133 -17.58 4.21 32.63
CA ALA A 133 -18.69 5.05 33.06
C ALA A 133 -18.24 6.40 33.66
N GLN A 134 -17.11 6.44 34.34
CA GLN A 134 -16.57 7.67 34.93
C GLN A 134 -15.94 8.55 33.85
N ASP A 135 -15.21 7.97 32.92
CA ASP A 135 -14.63 8.70 31.78
C ASP A 135 -15.74 9.33 30.92
N THR A 136 -16.83 8.61 30.65
CA THR A 136 -17.99 9.18 29.96
C THR A 136 -18.65 10.30 30.77
N ALA A 137 -18.77 10.13 32.09
CA ALA A 137 -19.35 11.14 32.97
C ALA A 137 -18.53 12.43 33.01
N GLU A 138 -17.20 12.33 33.03
CA GLU A 138 -16.31 13.48 32.98
C GLU A 138 -16.36 14.17 31.62
N LEU A 139 -16.38 13.40 30.53
CA LEU A 139 -16.52 13.94 29.18
C LEU A 139 -17.80 14.75 29.04
N HIS A 140 -18.95 14.17 29.40
CA HIS A 140 -20.23 14.88 29.33
C HIS A 140 -20.28 16.09 30.28
N ALA A 141 -19.65 16.03 31.45
CA ALA A 141 -19.58 17.18 32.35
C ALA A 141 -18.80 18.35 31.72
N ARG A 142 -17.72 18.07 30.97
CA ARG A 142 -16.98 19.11 30.23
C ARG A 142 -17.79 19.66 29.07
N GLU A 143 -18.50 18.80 28.35
CA GLU A 143 -19.40 19.23 27.26
C GLU A 143 -20.52 20.12 27.76
N ASP A 144 -21.17 19.76 28.87
CA ASP A 144 -22.21 20.58 29.50
C ASP A 144 -21.72 21.99 29.82
N LEU A 145 -20.49 22.13 30.32
CA LEU A 145 -19.92 23.45 30.60
C LEU A 145 -19.73 24.28 29.33
N LEU A 146 -19.32 23.64 28.22
CA LEU A 146 -19.14 24.29 26.92
C LEU A 146 -20.46 24.62 26.21
N LEU A 147 -21.56 23.96 26.57
CA LEU A 147 -22.89 24.17 25.98
C LEU A 147 -23.72 25.19 26.76
N ASN A 148 -23.60 25.23 28.09
CA ASN A 148 -24.43 26.09 28.95
C ASN A 148 -23.79 27.45 29.25
N TYR A 149 -22.47 27.58 29.08
CA TYR A 149 -21.74 28.80 29.45
C TYR A 149 -20.92 29.37 28.28
N TYR A 150 -20.65 30.66 28.36
CA TYR A 150 -19.74 31.32 27.44
C TYR A 150 -18.32 30.81 27.67
N SER A 151 -17.65 30.38 26.60
CA SER A 151 -16.27 29.91 26.66
C SER A 151 -15.43 30.46 25.51
N THR A 152 -14.14 30.58 25.78
CA THR A 152 -13.12 30.87 24.78
C THR A 152 -12.24 29.63 24.66
N SER A 153 -11.85 29.25 23.45
CA SER A 153 -10.94 28.12 23.22
C SER A 153 -9.77 28.56 22.36
N LYS A 154 -8.65 27.85 22.49
CA LYS A 154 -7.42 28.13 21.74
C LYS A 154 -7.56 27.81 20.25
N ASP A 155 -8.50 26.94 19.91
CA ASP A 155 -8.74 26.48 18.53
C ASP A 155 -9.62 27.46 17.73
N LEU A 156 -10.26 28.42 18.41
CA LEU A 156 -11.08 29.44 17.79
C LEU A 156 -10.24 30.66 17.37
N PRO A 157 -10.59 31.33 16.24
CA PRO A 157 -9.92 32.56 15.84
C PRO A 157 -9.96 33.64 16.94
N PRO A 158 -8.93 34.49 17.05
CA PRO A 158 -8.85 35.52 18.09
C PRO A 158 -10.08 36.44 18.02
N GLY A 159 -10.75 36.62 19.16
CA GLY A 159 -11.96 37.42 19.27
C GLY A 159 -13.28 36.65 19.08
N THR A 160 -13.23 35.34 18.82
CA THR A 160 -14.44 34.51 18.72
C THR A 160 -14.82 33.94 20.08
N ILE A 161 -16.08 34.14 20.49
CA ILE A 161 -16.62 33.63 21.76
C ILE A 161 -17.69 32.57 21.44
N ARG A 162 -17.62 31.42 22.11
CA ARG A 162 -18.67 30.40 22.04
C ARG A 162 -19.85 30.85 22.90
N ILE A 163 -21.03 30.84 22.30
CA ILE A 163 -22.28 31.21 22.97
C ILE A 163 -23.00 29.96 23.51
N PRO A 164 -23.74 30.07 24.64
CA PRO A 164 -24.59 29.00 25.12
C PRO A 164 -25.61 28.55 24.09
N ILE A 165 -26.01 27.28 24.14
CA ILE A 165 -26.94 26.69 23.15
C ILE A 165 -28.30 27.38 23.20
N GLU A 166 -28.79 27.77 24.38
CA GLU A 166 -30.03 28.53 24.55
C GLU A 166 -29.97 29.85 23.80
N LYS A 167 -28.84 30.58 23.92
CA LYS A 167 -28.67 31.85 23.23
C LYS A 167 -28.48 31.67 21.73
N ALA A 168 -27.82 30.59 21.32
CA ALA A 168 -27.69 30.23 19.91
C ALA A 168 -29.06 29.98 19.28
N MET A 169 -29.94 29.22 19.95
CA MET A 169 -31.30 28.96 19.48
C MET A 169 -32.11 30.25 19.37
N GLU A 170 -32.07 31.12 20.38
CA GLU A 170 -32.74 32.42 20.34
C GLU A 170 -32.26 33.26 19.14
N LEU A 171 -30.94 33.34 18.94
CA LEU A 171 -30.37 34.08 17.82
C LEU A 171 -30.72 33.48 16.45
N VAL A 172 -30.89 32.16 16.36
CA VAL A 172 -31.34 31.48 15.13
C VAL A 172 -32.81 31.77 14.86
N VAL A 173 -33.65 31.81 15.90
CA VAL A 173 -35.06 32.19 15.77
C VAL A 173 -35.19 33.65 15.33
N GLU A 174 -34.40 34.55 15.92
CA GLU A 174 -34.40 35.98 15.56
C GLU A 174 -33.88 36.24 14.14
N ARG A 175 -32.75 35.62 13.76
CA ARG A 175 -32.15 35.82 12.43
C ARG A 175 -32.80 35.00 11.32
N GLY A 176 -33.58 33.98 11.69
CA GLY A 176 -34.02 32.93 10.79
C GLY A 176 -32.88 31.98 10.41
N LEU A 177 -33.24 30.77 9.99
CA LEU A 177 -32.27 29.81 9.44
C LEU A 177 -31.72 30.37 8.12
N PRO A 178 -30.39 30.38 7.91
CA PRO A 178 -29.83 30.78 6.64
C PRO A 178 -30.36 29.83 5.55
N LYS A 179 -31.03 30.40 4.54
CA LYS A 179 -31.43 29.64 3.35
C LYS A 179 -30.15 29.23 2.64
N ALA A 180 -29.77 27.95 2.79
CA ALA A 180 -28.70 27.39 2.00
C ALA A 180 -28.99 27.71 0.51
N PRO A 181 -27.99 28.13 -0.29
CA PRO A 181 -28.19 28.14 -1.72
C PRO A 181 -28.68 26.75 -2.08
N ALA A 182 -29.72 26.68 -2.92
CA ALA A 182 -30.12 25.41 -3.48
C ALA A 182 -28.90 24.86 -4.20
N THR A 183 -28.13 24.00 -3.54
CA THR A 183 -27.42 22.95 -4.26
C THR A 183 -28.53 22.35 -5.08
N GLU A 184 -28.43 22.47 -6.40
CA GLU A 184 -29.14 21.61 -7.31
C GLU A 184 -28.82 20.21 -6.78
N ALA A 185 -29.74 19.69 -5.96
CA ALA A 185 -29.83 18.29 -5.68
C ALA A 185 -29.98 17.73 -7.07
N ALA A 186 -28.85 17.28 -7.64
CA ALA A 186 -28.83 16.48 -8.82
C ALA A 186 -29.96 15.51 -8.59
N ALA A 187 -30.99 15.61 -9.43
CA ALA A 187 -32.13 14.74 -9.40
C ALA A 187 -31.63 13.35 -9.76
N THR A 188 -30.94 12.69 -8.83
CA THR A 188 -30.79 11.26 -8.77
C THR A 188 -32.19 10.75 -8.55
N LYS A 189 -32.86 10.46 -9.66
CA LYS A 189 -34.01 9.56 -9.65
C LYS A 189 -33.60 8.37 -8.78
N PRO A 190 -34.34 8.06 -7.71
CA PRO A 190 -34.01 6.92 -6.86
C PRO A 190 -33.95 5.69 -7.76
N MET A 191 -32.85 4.94 -7.66
CA MET A 191 -32.73 3.67 -8.36
C MET A 191 -33.76 2.71 -7.76
N PHE A 192 -34.21 1.72 -8.54
CA PHE A 192 -35.15 0.72 -8.03
C PHE A 192 -34.52 -0.01 -6.83
N GLY A 193 -35.09 0.20 -5.64
CA GLY A 193 -34.57 -0.31 -4.37
C GLY A 193 -34.18 0.75 -3.33
N ASP A 194 -34.06 2.03 -3.72
CA ASP A 194 -33.81 3.12 -2.77
C ASP A 194 -35.09 3.45 -1.99
N SER A 195 -35.17 2.99 -0.73
CA SER A 195 -36.17 3.44 0.23
C SER A 195 -35.64 4.64 1.02
N VAL A 196 -36.41 5.72 1.10
CA VAL A 196 -36.12 6.85 2.01
C VAL A 196 -36.06 6.29 3.44
N PRO A 197 -34.90 6.36 4.12
CA PRO A 197 -34.79 5.84 5.48
C PRO A 197 -35.72 6.65 6.38
N THR A 198 -36.81 6.03 6.77
CA THR A 198 -37.74 6.60 7.73
C THR A 198 -37.18 6.27 9.12
N VAL A 199 -36.56 7.27 9.75
CA VAL A 199 -36.05 7.16 11.12
C VAL A 199 -37.24 6.97 12.05
N THR A 200 -37.59 5.70 12.30
CA THR A 200 -38.66 5.32 13.20
C THR A 200 -38.05 5.22 14.59
N ALA A 201 -38.07 6.34 15.30
CA ALA A 201 -37.72 6.44 16.70
C ALA A 201 -38.78 5.73 17.59
N PRO A 202 -38.40 5.27 18.80
CA PRO A 202 -37.99 6.19 19.83
C PRO A 202 -36.50 6.49 19.67
N LEU A 203 -36.15 7.77 19.73
CA LEU A 203 -34.80 8.24 19.96
C LEU A 203 -34.43 7.86 21.41
N THR A 204 -34.55 6.58 21.77
CA THR A 204 -34.10 6.10 23.07
C THR A 204 -32.59 6.00 22.96
N THR A 205 -32.00 6.97 23.63
CA THR A 205 -30.73 7.58 23.29
C THR A 205 -29.60 6.71 23.78
N GLY A 206 -28.75 6.24 22.87
CA GLY A 206 -27.34 5.95 23.20
C GLY A 206 -26.60 7.19 23.74
N PHE A 207 -27.24 8.36 23.65
CA PHE A 207 -26.84 9.64 24.24
C PHE A 207 -27.56 9.95 25.58
N ALA A 208 -28.34 9.02 26.16
CA ALA A 208 -28.93 9.27 27.49
C ALA A 208 -27.82 9.21 28.52
N ARG A 209 -27.88 10.13 29.49
CA ARG A 209 -27.05 10.02 30.69
C ARG A 209 -27.30 8.69 31.37
N THR A 210 -26.23 8.04 31.77
CA THR A 210 -26.23 6.81 32.56
C THR A 210 -26.72 7.10 33.99
N GLY A 211 -27.14 6.06 34.72
CA GLY A 211 -27.58 6.22 36.12
C GLY A 211 -26.47 6.77 37.03
N PHE A 212 -25.21 6.41 36.75
CA PHE A 212 -24.04 6.94 37.46
C PHE A 212 -23.89 8.45 37.27
N GLU A 213 -24.10 8.94 36.05
CA GLU A 213 -24.02 10.36 35.74
C GLU A 213 -25.10 11.16 36.48
N LEU A 214 -26.34 10.68 36.49
CA LEU A 214 -27.46 11.35 37.18
C LEU A 214 -27.15 11.54 38.68
N GLN A 215 -26.65 10.50 39.35
CA GLN A 215 -26.23 10.58 40.75
C GLN A 215 -25.08 11.58 40.95
N SER A 216 -24.09 11.58 40.06
CA SER A 216 -22.96 12.50 40.15
C SER A 216 -23.37 13.97 39.95
N ILE A 217 -24.37 14.23 39.10
CA ILE A 217 -24.91 15.56 38.85
C ILE A 217 -25.72 16.04 40.04
N GLU A 218 -26.59 15.19 40.60
CA GLU A 218 -27.39 15.50 41.77
C GLU A 218 -26.49 15.79 42.97
N ALA A 219 -25.51 14.93 43.26
CA ALA A 219 -24.54 15.16 44.33
C ALA A 219 -23.72 16.45 44.14
N ARG A 220 -23.39 16.82 42.89
CA ARG A 220 -22.70 18.09 42.60
C ARG A 220 -23.62 19.29 42.84
N LYS A 221 -24.88 19.20 42.41
CA LYS A 221 -25.87 20.26 42.64
C LYS A 221 -26.12 20.47 44.12
N GLU A 222 -26.35 19.40 44.88
CA GLU A 222 -26.51 19.47 46.33
C GLU A 222 -25.30 20.12 47.00
N ARG A 223 -24.07 19.75 46.60
CA ARG A 223 -22.85 20.39 47.13
C ARG A 223 -22.80 21.89 46.83
N THR A 224 -23.14 22.29 45.60
CA THR A 224 -23.14 23.70 45.20
C THR A 224 -24.27 24.48 45.89
N GLU A 225 -25.43 23.88 46.11
CA GLU A 225 -26.56 24.48 46.83
C GLU A 225 -26.25 24.68 48.32
N VAL A 226 -25.65 23.68 48.97
CA VAL A 226 -25.18 23.78 50.36
C VAL A 226 -24.11 24.86 50.53
N GLU A 227 -23.23 25.05 49.54
CA GLU A 227 -22.22 26.12 49.57
C GLU A 227 -22.82 27.51 49.29
N ALA A 228 -23.96 27.58 48.59
CA ALA A 228 -24.64 28.82 48.23
C ALA A 228 -25.61 29.34 49.31
N GLU A 229 -25.96 28.54 50.32
CA GLU A 229 -26.73 29.02 51.47
C GLU A 229 -25.83 29.83 52.43
N PRO A 230 -26.03 31.16 52.59
CA PRO A 230 -25.28 31.93 53.56
C PRO A 230 -25.75 31.59 54.99
N LYS A 231 -24.78 31.37 55.88
CA LYS A 231 -25.00 31.32 57.33
C LYS A 231 -25.57 32.62 57.89
#